data_AF-A0A399Z531-F1
#
_entry.id   AF-A0A399Z531-F1
#
_cell.length_a   1.000
_cell.length_b   1.000
_cell.length_c   1.000
_cell.angle_alpha   90.00
_cell.angle_beta   90.00
_cell.angle_gamma   90.00
#
_symmetry.space_group_name_H-M   'P 1'
#
loop_
_entity.id
_entity.type
_entity.pdbx_description
1 polymer ?
#
loop_
_entity_poly.entity_id
_entity_poly.type
_entity_poly.pdbx_seq_one_letter_code
_entity_poly.pdbx_strand_id
1 'polypeptide(L)'
;MAIDGDVWVLNDNGVIQRFRSGVSVPFTLEPLAIPLKNPTALHVRAGSDSIYLADAGNRRIVEFDKNGKFVRQFQAAAAKSDVMAQLQDLTVNELKRKIYFVNPAAAYFANLTK
;
A
#
# COMPACT_ATOMS: atom_id res chain seq x y z
N MET A 1 4.87 -6.09 6.91
CA MET A 1 4.86 -5.33 8.18
C MET A 1 5.47 -3.95 7.93
N ALA A 2 4.99 -2.91 8.59
CA ALA A 2 5.56 -1.56 8.53
C ALA A 2 5.46 -0.86 9.89
N ILE A 3 6.27 0.19 10.13
CA ILE A 3 6.40 0.86 11.42
C ILE A 3 6.48 2.39 11.24
N ASP A 4 5.67 3.12 12.00
CA ASP A 4 5.66 4.60 12.02
C ASP A 4 5.55 5.20 13.43
N GLY A 5 5.74 4.37 14.46
CA GLY A 5 5.38 4.62 15.86
C GLY A 5 4.41 3.54 16.36
N ASP A 6 3.52 3.09 15.48
CA ASP A 6 2.77 1.85 15.66
C ASP A 6 3.37 0.75 14.77
N VAL A 7 3.10 -0.51 15.11
CA VAL A 7 3.43 -1.67 14.26
C VAL A 7 2.19 -2.05 13.45
N TRP A 8 2.34 -2.12 12.14
CA TRP A 8 1.27 -2.45 11.21
C TRP A 8 1.59 -3.76 10.50
N VAL A 9 0.70 -4.74 10.60
CA VAL A 9 0.85 -6.05 9.99
C VAL A 9 -0.24 -6.23 8.95
N LEU A 10 0.16 -6.40 7.69
CA LEU A 10 -0.73 -6.78 6.60
C LEU A 10 -0.76 -8.31 6.53
N ASN A 11 -1.95 -8.88 6.64
CA ASN A 11 -2.18 -10.30 6.46
C ASN A 11 -2.49 -10.61 4.99
N ASP A 12 -2.26 -11.85 4.56
CA ASP A 12 -2.49 -12.30 3.18
C ASP A 12 -3.96 -12.17 2.73
N ASN A 13 -4.90 -12.10 3.69
CA ASN A 13 -6.33 -11.87 3.44
C ASN A 13 -6.69 -10.37 3.28
N GLY A 14 -5.71 -9.47 3.32
CA GLY A 14 -5.88 -8.02 3.20
C GLY A 14 -6.33 -7.28 4.45
N VAL A 15 -6.46 -7.98 5.59
CA VAL A 15 -6.70 -7.34 6.89
C VAL A 15 -5.40 -6.73 7.40
N ILE A 16 -5.50 -5.53 7.98
CA ILE A 16 -4.38 -4.87 8.65
C ILE A 16 -4.61 -4.92 10.16
N GLN A 17 -3.64 -5.48 10.89
CA GLN A 17 -3.57 -5.37 12.34
C GLN A 17 -2.64 -4.21 12.73
N ARG A 18 -3.04 -3.44 13.73
CA ARG A 18 -2.28 -2.32 14.27
C ARG A 18 -1.97 -2.57 15.73
N PHE A 19 -0.73 -2.34 16.14
CA PHE A 19 -0.30 -2.46 17.52
C PHE A 19 0.38 -1.18 17.98
N ARG A 20 0.03 -0.71 19.18
CA ARG A 20 0.66 0.42 19.85
C ARG A 20 1.18 -0.04 21.20
N SER A 21 2.48 0.10 21.43
CA SER A 21 3.13 -0.33 22.68
C SER A 21 2.81 -1.80 23.04
N GLY A 22 2.76 -2.67 22.04
CA GLY A 22 2.43 -4.09 22.21
C GLY A 22 0.95 -4.43 22.33
N VAL A 23 0.06 -3.43 22.39
CA VAL A 23 -1.40 -3.63 22.51
C VAL A 23 -2.06 -3.51 21.14
N SER A 24 -2.98 -4.42 20.83
CA SER A 24 -3.80 -4.36 19.62
C SER A 24 -4.71 -3.13 19.64
N VAL A 25 -4.68 -2.33 18.59
CA VAL A 25 -5.53 -1.15 18.39
C VAL A 25 -6.52 -1.47 17.27
N PRO A 26 -7.84 -1.33 17.50
CA PRO A 26 -8.84 -1.54 16.45
C PRO A 26 -8.55 -0.67 15.23
N PHE A 27 -8.52 -1.31 14.06
CA PHE A 27 -8.29 -0.65 12.78
C PHE A 27 -8.93 -1.49 11.67
N THR A 28 -9.61 -0.83 10.75
CA THR A 28 -10.28 -1.47 9.61
C THR A 28 -10.20 -0.54 8.41
N LEU A 29 -10.02 -1.12 7.23
CA LEU A 29 -10.10 -0.37 5.96
C LEU A 29 -11.55 -0.21 5.51
N GLU A 30 -11.87 0.94 4.95
CA GLU A 30 -13.10 1.16 4.21
C GLU A 30 -13.21 0.15 3.06
N PRO A 31 -14.40 -0.44 2.81
CA PRO A 31 -14.59 -1.36 1.71
C PRO A 31 -14.27 -0.71 0.37
N LEU A 32 -13.48 -1.41 -0.45
CA LEU A 32 -13.22 -1.02 -1.83
C LEU A 32 -14.27 -1.62 -2.77
N ALA A 33 -14.61 -0.90 -3.84
CA ALA A 33 -15.48 -1.43 -4.91
C ALA A 33 -14.93 -2.74 -5.52
N ILE A 34 -13.61 -2.84 -5.65
CA ILE A 34 -12.90 -4.09 -5.92
C ILE A 34 -12.12 -4.43 -4.66
N PRO A 35 -12.43 -5.52 -3.93
CA PRO A 35 -11.70 -5.92 -2.73
C PRO A 35 -10.22 -6.17 -3.01
N LEU A 36 -9.38 -6.02 -1.98
CA LEU A 36 -7.96 -6.40 -2.06
C LEU A 36 -7.84 -7.89 -2.45
N LYS A 37 -6.84 -8.21 -3.27
CA LYS A 37 -6.59 -9.57 -3.75
C LYS A 37 -5.10 -9.86 -3.69
N ASN A 38 -4.70 -10.73 -2.77
CA ASN A 38 -3.31 -11.10 -2.51
C ASN A 38 -2.40 -9.86 -2.35
N PRO A 39 -2.70 -8.94 -1.41
CA PRO A 39 -1.83 -7.80 -1.19
C PRO A 39 -0.50 -8.27 -0.58
N THR A 40 0.61 -7.72 -1.06
CA THR A 40 1.96 -8.25 -0.77
C THR A 40 2.79 -7.33 0.10
N ALA A 41 2.50 -6.03 0.07
CA ALA A 41 3.28 -5.03 0.79
C ALA A 41 2.42 -3.91 1.35
N LEU A 42 2.91 -3.35 2.44
CA LEU A 42 2.34 -2.24 3.18
C LEU A 42 3.46 -1.23 3.45
N HIS A 43 3.20 0.04 3.16
CA HIS A 43 4.09 1.14 3.50
C HIS A 43 3.36 2.19 4.33
N VAL A 44 3.95 2.55 5.46
CA VAL A 44 3.56 3.69 6.29
C VAL A 44 4.80 4.50 6.66
N ARG A 45 4.61 5.77 6.98
CA ARG A 45 5.70 6.67 7.40
C ARG A 45 5.27 7.52 8.59
N ALA A 46 6.20 7.77 9.51
CA ALA A 46 6.00 8.73 10.59
C ALA A 46 5.80 10.15 10.02
N GLY A 47 4.78 10.86 10.51
CA GLY A 47 4.40 12.19 10.00
C GLY A 47 3.77 12.20 8.61
N SER A 48 3.31 11.05 8.11
CA SER A 48 2.36 10.93 6.99
C SER A 48 0.99 10.52 7.53
N ASP A 49 -0.08 10.87 6.83
CA ASP A 49 -1.43 10.38 7.10
C ASP A 49 -1.83 9.20 6.19
N SER A 50 -0.92 8.72 5.35
CA SER A 50 -1.20 7.72 4.32
C SER A 50 -0.69 6.32 4.68
N ILE A 51 -1.45 5.34 4.21
CA ILE A 51 -1.15 3.92 4.19
C ILE A 51 -1.18 3.47 2.73
N TYR A 52 -0.07 2.94 2.22
CA TYR A 52 0.00 2.43 0.85
C TYR A 52 0.09 0.90 0.85
N LEU A 53 -0.69 0.26 -0.02
CA LEU A 53 -0.76 -1.18 -0.19
C LEU A 53 -0.42 -1.59 -1.62
N ALA A 54 0.43 -2.60 -1.79
CA ALA A 54 0.59 -3.29 -3.07
C ALA A 54 -0.48 -4.37 -3.16
N ASP A 55 -1.49 -4.17 -4.00
CA ASP A 55 -2.58 -5.09 -4.24
C ASP A 55 -2.29 -5.90 -5.52
N ALA A 56 -1.39 -6.87 -5.37
CA ALA A 56 -0.75 -7.56 -6.50
C ALA A 56 -1.73 -8.32 -7.39
N GLY A 57 -2.75 -8.96 -6.81
CA GLY A 57 -3.78 -9.69 -7.55
C GLY A 57 -4.68 -8.78 -8.39
N ASN A 58 -4.76 -7.50 -8.06
CA ASN A 58 -5.46 -6.47 -8.85
C ASN A 58 -4.51 -5.55 -9.62
N ARG A 59 -3.19 -5.80 -9.57
CA ARG A 59 -2.15 -5.02 -10.26
C ARG A 59 -2.26 -3.52 -10.02
N ARG A 60 -2.43 -3.13 -8.76
CA ARG A 60 -2.55 -1.72 -8.34
C ARG A 60 -1.82 -1.45 -7.04
N ILE A 61 -1.55 -0.17 -6.81
CA ILE A 61 -1.18 0.33 -5.47
C ILE A 61 -2.38 1.12 -4.95
N VAL A 62 -2.79 0.87 -3.71
CA VAL A 62 -3.94 1.55 -3.09
C VAL A 62 -3.44 2.44 -1.96
N GLU A 63 -3.98 3.65 -1.86
CA GLU A 63 -3.73 4.57 -0.76
C GLU A 63 -4.99 4.71 0.10
N PHE A 64 -4.81 4.52 1.39
CA PHE A 64 -5.78 4.83 2.43
C PHE A 64 -5.21 5.90 3.35
N ASP A 65 -6.06 6.60 4.08
CA ASP A 65 -5.60 7.37 5.24
C ASP A 65 -5.41 6.47 6.47
N LYS A 66 -4.81 7.00 7.54
CA LYS A 66 -4.61 6.29 8.81
C LYS A 66 -5.86 6.08 9.65
N ASN A 67 -7.02 6.57 9.19
CA ASN A 67 -8.33 6.22 9.72
C ASN A 67 -8.98 5.07 8.92
N GLY A 68 -8.29 4.57 7.89
CA GLY A 68 -8.76 3.48 7.03
C GLY A 68 -9.63 3.94 5.88
N LYS A 69 -9.81 5.25 5.66
CA LYS A 69 -10.61 5.77 4.54
C LYS A 69 -9.86 5.62 3.23
N PHE A 70 -10.55 5.21 2.16
CA PHE A 70 -9.94 5.15 0.84
C PHE A 70 -9.62 6.56 0.34
N VAL A 71 -8.38 6.75 -0.16
CA VAL A 71 -7.94 8.03 -0.75
C VAL A 71 -7.94 7.92 -2.27
N ARG A 72 -7.18 6.96 -2.81
CA ARG A 72 -7.03 6.74 -4.27
C ARG A 72 -6.33 5.43 -4.60
N GLN A 73 -6.20 5.13 -5.88
CA GLN A 73 -5.42 3.99 -6.38
C GLN A 73 -4.59 4.37 -7.61
N PHE A 74 -3.54 3.60 -7.84
CA PHE A 74 -2.64 3.73 -8.97
C PHE A 74 -2.61 2.42 -9.75
N GLN A 75 -2.83 2.50 -11.05
CA GLN A 75 -2.70 1.38 -11.98
C GLN A 75 -1.85 1.82 -13.17
N ALA A 76 -1.10 0.87 -13.73
CA ALA A 76 -0.41 1.11 -14.99
C ALA A 76 -1.43 1.22 -16.13
N ALA A 77 -1.11 2.03 -17.14
CA ALA A 77 -1.86 2.03 -18.39
C ALA A 77 -1.86 0.62 -19.01
N ALA A 78 -2.90 0.26 -19.76
CA ALA A 78 -3.06 -1.09 -20.30
C ALA A 78 -1.83 -1.57 -21.09
N ALA A 79 -1.21 -0.70 -21.89
CA ALA A 79 0.01 -1.00 -22.64
C ALA A 79 1.26 -1.28 -21.77
N LYS A 80 1.19 -1.03 -20.47
CA LYS A 80 2.27 -1.24 -19.48
C LYS A 80 1.77 -2.03 -18.27
N SER A 81 0.73 -2.85 -18.44
CA SER A 81 0.14 -3.62 -17.33
C SER A 81 1.16 -4.46 -16.57
N ASP A 82 2.19 -4.95 -17.27
CA ASP A 82 3.22 -5.84 -16.73
C ASP A 82 4.11 -5.14 -15.70
N VAL A 83 4.20 -3.81 -15.74
CA VAL A 83 4.92 -3.02 -14.73
C VAL A 83 4.37 -3.28 -13.33
N MET A 84 3.05 -3.42 -13.18
CA MET A 84 2.40 -3.72 -11.89
C MET A 84 1.94 -5.18 -11.79
N ALA A 85 2.43 -6.07 -12.66
CA ALA A 85 2.21 -7.50 -12.48
C ALA A 85 3.02 -8.00 -11.29
N GLN A 86 2.43 -8.89 -10.47
CA GLN A 86 3.11 -9.57 -9.36
C GLN A 86 3.91 -8.60 -8.45
N LEU A 87 3.29 -7.48 -8.05
CA LEU A 87 3.91 -6.54 -7.11
C LEU A 87 4.41 -7.29 -5.87
N GLN A 88 5.67 -7.10 -5.50
CA GLN A 88 6.29 -7.77 -4.36
C GLN A 88 6.51 -6.82 -3.19
N ASP A 89 6.99 -5.61 -3.45
CA ASP A 89 7.26 -4.61 -2.43
C ASP A 89 7.08 -3.18 -2.96
N LEU A 90 6.90 -2.22 -2.06
CA LEU A 90 6.78 -0.81 -2.36
C LEU A 90 7.34 0.09 -1.24
N THR A 91 7.84 1.26 -1.61
CA THR A 91 8.15 2.34 -0.67
C THR A 91 7.75 3.69 -1.26
N VAL A 92 7.32 4.62 -0.39
CA VAL A 92 6.82 5.93 -0.82
C VAL A 92 7.63 7.05 -0.17
N ASN A 93 8.06 7.99 -0.99
CA ASN A 93 8.61 9.26 -0.54
C ASN A 93 7.67 10.39 -0.95
N GLU A 94 6.78 10.77 -0.06
CA GLU A 94 5.77 11.81 -0.30
C GLU A 94 6.39 13.19 -0.48
N LEU A 95 7.47 13.51 0.27
CA LEU A 95 8.19 14.77 0.15
C LEU A 95 8.79 14.95 -1.24
N LYS A 96 9.37 13.87 -1.80
CA LYS A 96 9.87 13.82 -3.17
C LYS A 96 8.80 13.47 -4.20
N ARG A 97 7.56 13.21 -3.75
CA ARG A 97 6.41 12.79 -4.57
C ARG A 97 6.70 11.58 -5.46
N LYS A 98 7.32 10.54 -4.89
CA LYS A 98 7.70 9.31 -5.60
C LYS A 98 7.15 8.07 -4.91
N ILE A 99 6.66 7.13 -5.70
CA ILE A 99 6.47 5.74 -5.29
C ILE A 99 7.55 4.92 -5.99
N TYR A 100 8.19 4.02 -5.26
CA TYR A 100 9.09 3.00 -5.78
C TYR A 100 8.44 1.64 -5.51
N PHE A 101 8.49 0.72 -6.46
CA PHE A 101 7.91 -0.61 -6.31
C PHE A 101 8.65 -1.62 -7.18
N VAL A 102 8.53 -2.89 -6.83
CA VAL A 102 9.23 -3.97 -7.52
C VAL A 102 8.28 -5.09 -7.91
N ASN A 103 8.59 -5.73 -9.03
CA ASN A 103 8.06 -7.03 -9.42
C ASN A 103 9.24 -7.99 -9.65
N PRO A 104 9.03 -9.27 -10.02
CA PRO A 104 10.15 -10.19 -10.24
C PRO A 104 11.13 -9.79 -11.34
N ALA A 105 10.74 -8.91 -12.27
CA ALA A 105 11.55 -8.51 -13.41
C ALA A 105 12.41 -7.28 -13.12
N ALA A 106 11.88 -6.27 -12.43
CA ALA A 106 12.56 -5.00 -12.23
C ALA A 106 12.00 -4.17 -11.06
N ALA A 107 12.77 -3.13 -10.72
CA ALA A 107 12.32 -2.01 -9.89
C ALA A 107 11.85 -0.83 -10.74
N TYR A 108 10.78 -0.18 -10.31
CA TYR A 108 10.15 0.94 -10.99
C TYR A 108 9.95 2.12 -10.04
N PHE A 109 9.73 3.30 -10.62
CA PHE A 109 9.23 4.45 -9.88
C PHE A 109 8.14 5.18 -10.66
N ALA A 110 7.24 5.84 -9.92
CA ALA A 110 6.19 6.70 -10.45
C ALA A 110 6.07 7.99 -9.62
N ASN A 111 5.47 9.02 -10.19
CA ASN A 111 5.19 10.25 -9.46
C ASN A 111 3.86 10.12 -8.70
N LEU A 112 3.82 10.63 -7.47
CA LEU A 112 2.58 10.91 -6.76
C LEU A 112 1.97 12.18 -7.37
N THR A 113 0.99 12.03 -8.26
CA THR A 113 0.15 13.14 -8.72
C THR A 113 -0.79 13.58 -7.59
N LYS A 114 -1.40 14.77 -7.64
CA LYS A 114 -2.45 15.13 -6.67
C LYS A 114 -3.73 14.41 -7.08
#